data_AF-A0A5B7XV21-F1
#
_entry.id   AF-A0A5B7XV21-F1
#
_cell.length_a   1.000
_cell.length_b   1.000
_cell.length_c   1.000
_cell.angle_alpha   90.00
_cell.angle_beta   90.00
_cell.angle_gamma   90.00
#
_symmetry.space_group_name_H-M   'P 1'
#
loop_
_entity.id
_entity.type
_entity.pdbx_description
1 polymer ?
#
loop_
_entity_poly.entity_id
_entity_poly.type
_entity_poly.pdbx_seq_one_letter_code
_entity_poly.pdbx_strand_id
1 'polypeptide(L)'
;MKLNKLLLLSLLSSPMALAASCQFGHSENISIKPSERPRDTGGSDKKKSDPSDPSSREGEKVDTDAPQKDPIQKHGLEPSNANSPEYINGSILDKYNADESAYIQGLYRYMFGGNEAEYQKDLNKAVNPSANVQEFNNLANQINQPEYKDAFLKNFSVINGDKKLVLNPVGFTLRQQHWADPTGDTGTARYVPNEIYKKALLQSFSIKITTENKNLKDSKYAEGRLDQGTAWILDYAIKDGEQYPTKWYIATNLHVIEKFTKLPEQAAKDNAVYSNIITQEEMKKRADEVFKTGEALDAEYQPTFDLNTKAREIAAKYGEKSPEFQEALQKAEAQGQKWEKAKKAHDQALEDITGLTKDIQLIHYNGETQVGAELDETDKVKSADIFRFDPSQVKIVYAGVNFLNSSPKDYLASDSPYKELEEMADIAILEFDFSNSTNKYVYERPNTTTNGVIRETIDNVYDYARYATADFANPESGLTSKPAPYDLYSKFDELNSQTLLADGKKVPLMRYNFIAVGFPVAYTDNFLRESKYQYDEGKKKL
;
A
#
# COMPACT_ATOMS: atom_id res chain seq x y z
N MET A 1 41.11 39.91 -23.69
CA MET A 1 39.74 40.42 -23.45
C MET A 1 38.90 39.22 -22.99
N LYS A 2 38.54 39.17 -21.68
CA LYS A 2 37.64 38.22 -20.96
C LYS A 2 37.80 36.72 -21.30
N LEU A 3 38.64 35.94 -20.61
CA LEU A 3 38.47 35.34 -19.26
C LEU A 3 37.19 34.48 -19.12
N ASN A 4 37.34 33.15 -19.16
CA ASN A 4 36.50 32.23 -18.37
C ASN A 4 37.37 31.05 -17.89
N LYS A 5 37.55 31.02 -16.57
CA LYS A 5 38.22 29.97 -15.80
C LYS A 5 37.20 28.85 -15.56
N LEU A 6 37.58 27.60 -15.81
CA LEU A 6 37.03 26.46 -15.10
C LEU A 6 38.17 25.91 -14.23
N LEU A 7 38.03 26.06 -12.92
CA LEU A 7 39.02 25.62 -11.94
C LEU A 7 38.53 24.32 -11.32
N LEU A 8 39.38 23.31 -11.41
CA LEU A 8 39.38 22.08 -10.63
C LEU A 8 39.70 22.35 -9.13
N LEU A 9 39.21 21.44 -8.30
CA LEU A 9 39.69 20.99 -6.96
C LEU A 9 39.32 21.72 -5.66
N SER A 10 38.73 20.92 -4.74
CA SER A 10 39.09 20.66 -3.31
C SER A 10 37.79 20.28 -2.55
N LEU A 11 37.59 19.19 -1.79
CA LEU A 11 38.40 18.41 -0.82
C LEU A 11 39.06 19.26 0.27
N LEU A 12 38.36 19.46 1.40
CA LEU A 12 38.71 18.93 2.74
C LEU A 12 38.04 19.70 3.90
N SER A 13 37.55 18.91 4.87
CA SER A 13 37.56 19.12 6.33
C SER A 13 36.84 20.31 6.98
N SER A 14 35.92 20.01 7.92
CA SER A 14 36.21 20.14 9.37
C SER A 14 35.06 19.66 10.30
N PRO A 15 35.35 19.37 11.59
CA PRO A 15 34.58 18.49 12.48
C PRO A 15 33.87 19.20 13.66
N MET A 16 32.91 18.53 14.31
CA MET A 16 32.51 18.69 15.72
C MET A 16 31.96 17.31 16.18
N ALA A 17 32.47 16.57 17.19
CA ALA A 17 32.61 16.83 18.64
C ALA A 17 31.25 17.21 19.28
N LEU A 18 30.71 16.64 20.36
CA LEU A 18 31.11 15.63 21.35
C LEU A 18 29.87 15.37 22.25
N ALA A 19 29.63 14.12 22.68
CA ALA A 19 29.00 13.70 23.97
C ALA A 19 28.71 12.18 23.87
N ALA A 20 29.43 11.26 24.54
CA ALA A 20 29.35 10.88 25.96
C ALA A 20 27.89 10.59 26.39
N SER A 21 27.46 9.47 26.97
CA SER A 21 28.04 8.34 27.70
C SER A 21 26.84 7.41 28.01
N CYS A 22 26.89 6.08 28.02
CA CYS A 22 27.27 5.25 29.17
C CYS A 22 27.01 3.77 28.80
N GLN A 23 27.96 2.91 29.21
CA GLN A 23 27.88 1.45 29.16
C GLN A 23 27.05 0.90 30.32
N PHE A 24 26.27 -0.16 30.06
CA PHE A 24 26.01 -1.31 30.96
C PHE A 24 25.66 -2.48 30.02
N GLY A 25 26.13 -3.74 30.15
CA GLY A 25 26.63 -4.49 31.29
C GLY A 25 25.81 -5.79 31.40
N HIS A 26 26.41 -6.91 30.97
CA HIS A 26 26.14 -8.35 31.23
C HIS A 26 24.83 -8.81 31.93
N SER A 27 24.11 -9.79 31.38
CA SER A 27 24.14 -11.28 31.63
C SER A 27 22.74 -11.68 32.12
N GLU A 28 22.18 -12.89 32.02
CA GLU A 28 22.66 -14.24 31.79
C GLU A 28 21.43 -15.15 31.50
N ASN A 29 21.73 -16.33 30.97
CA ASN A 29 20.86 -17.47 30.67
C ASN A 29 19.72 -17.80 31.64
N ILE A 30 18.54 -18.11 31.10
CA ILE A 30 17.65 -19.15 31.68
C ILE A 30 17.12 -20.07 30.57
N SER A 31 17.49 -21.35 30.69
CA SER A 31 17.03 -22.48 29.89
C SER A 31 15.75 -23.04 30.51
N ILE A 32 14.68 -23.24 29.73
CA ILE A 32 13.55 -24.10 30.11
C ILE A 32 13.19 -25.01 28.93
N LYS A 33 13.17 -26.32 29.21
CA LYS A 33 12.75 -27.40 28.31
C LYS A 33 11.22 -27.39 28.08
N PRO A 34 10.73 -27.80 26.90
CA PRO A 34 9.32 -27.79 26.56
C PRO A 34 8.58 -29.02 27.14
N SER A 35 7.40 -28.81 27.72
CA SER A 35 6.45 -29.87 28.06
C SER A 35 5.52 -30.19 26.88
N GLU A 36 5.18 -31.47 26.79
CA GLU A 36 4.54 -32.16 25.68
C GLU A 36 3.13 -31.66 25.30
N ARG A 37 2.83 -31.80 24.00
CA ARG A 37 1.53 -31.53 23.36
C ARG A 37 0.44 -32.52 23.84
N PRO A 38 -0.80 -32.06 24.09
CA PRO A 38 -1.97 -32.90 23.97
C PRO A 38 -2.54 -32.91 22.55
N ARG A 39 -3.15 -34.05 22.22
CA ARG A 39 -3.55 -34.56 20.92
C ARG A 39 -4.80 -33.89 20.35
N ASP A 40 -4.84 -33.89 19.02
CA ASP A 40 -6.01 -33.75 18.15
C ASP A 40 -7.19 -34.62 18.59
N THR A 41 -8.37 -34.01 18.62
CA THR A 41 -9.64 -34.69 18.34
C THR A 41 -10.47 -33.79 17.43
N GLY A 42 -10.64 -34.25 16.18
CA GLY A 42 -11.33 -33.53 15.13
C GLY A 42 -12.85 -33.41 15.32
N GLY A 43 -13.44 -32.62 14.44
CA GLY A 43 -14.88 -32.47 14.30
C GLY A 43 -15.20 -31.52 13.14
N SER A 44 -15.48 -32.10 11.98
CA SER A 44 -15.98 -31.46 10.78
C SER A 44 -17.36 -30.83 11.00
N ASP A 45 -17.61 -29.65 10.43
CA ASP A 45 -18.87 -29.38 9.72
C ASP A 45 -18.73 -28.18 8.77
N LYS A 46 -18.94 -28.46 7.48
CA LYS A 46 -18.99 -27.49 6.39
C LYS A 46 -20.37 -26.83 6.36
N LYS A 47 -20.43 -25.51 6.54
CA LYS A 47 -21.59 -24.70 6.11
C LYS A 47 -21.24 -23.93 4.83
N LYS A 48 -22.16 -24.03 3.87
CA LYS A 48 -22.20 -23.35 2.58
C LYS A 48 -22.32 -21.83 2.80
N SER A 49 -21.51 -21.06 2.09
CA SER A 49 -21.62 -19.60 1.99
C SER A 49 -22.71 -19.20 0.99
N ASP A 50 -23.37 -18.09 1.31
CA ASP A 50 -24.51 -17.48 0.64
C ASP A 50 -24.02 -16.51 -0.48
N PRO A 51 -24.48 -16.59 -1.73
CA PRO A 51 -23.97 -15.77 -2.84
C PRO A 51 -24.41 -14.29 -2.84
N SER A 52 -25.11 -13.81 -1.80
CA SER A 52 -25.74 -12.49 -1.79
C SER A 52 -25.08 -11.44 -0.88
N ASP A 53 -23.84 -11.64 -0.41
CA ASP A 53 -23.15 -10.68 0.47
C ASP A 53 -22.44 -9.57 -0.33
N PRO A 54 -22.95 -8.31 -0.29
CA PRO A 54 -22.37 -7.17 -1.02
C PRO A 54 -21.09 -6.61 -0.37
N SER A 55 -20.66 -7.13 0.79
CA SER A 55 -19.42 -6.70 1.48
C SER A 55 -18.13 -7.25 0.86
N SER A 56 -18.23 -7.99 -0.24
CA SER A 56 -17.11 -8.66 -0.93
C SER A 56 -16.46 -7.83 -2.05
N ARG A 57 -16.78 -6.54 -2.17
CA ARG A 57 -16.24 -5.67 -3.24
C ARG A 57 -15.97 -4.25 -2.75
N GLU A 58 -14.87 -4.03 -2.05
CA GLU A 58 -14.31 -2.68 -1.89
C GLU A 58 -12.78 -2.72 -2.04
N GLY A 59 -12.30 -2.02 -3.07
CA GLY A 59 -10.89 -1.88 -3.42
C GLY A 59 -10.55 -2.18 -4.89
N GLU A 60 -11.30 -1.66 -5.87
CA GLU A 60 -10.68 -1.40 -7.18
C GLU A 60 -10.31 0.08 -7.27
N LYS A 61 -9.00 0.28 -7.15
CA LYS A 61 -8.12 1.29 -7.75
C LYS A 61 -8.74 2.59 -8.30
N VAL A 62 -8.11 3.69 -7.90
CA VAL A 62 -7.87 4.81 -8.82
C VAL A 62 -7.36 4.22 -10.14
N ASP A 63 -8.07 4.43 -11.25
CA ASP A 63 -7.71 4.00 -12.61
C ASP A 63 -6.40 4.69 -13.05
N THR A 64 -5.30 4.28 -12.43
CA THR A 64 -3.89 4.56 -12.72
C THR A 64 -3.17 3.27 -13.13
N ASP A 65 -3.71 2.11 -12.75
CA ASP A 65 -3.32 0.84 -13.35
C ASP A 65 -4.06 0.67 -14.65
N ALA A 66 -3.40 1.17 -15.70
CA ALA A 66 -3.74 0.81 -17.04
C ALA A 66 -3.88 -0.72 -17.23
N PRO A 67 -4.62 -1.15 -18.27
CA PRO A 67 -5.17 -2.50 -18.39
C PRO A 67 -4.19 -3.58 -17.98
N GLN A 68 -4.50 -4.28 -16.88
CA GLN A 68 -3.73 -5.42 -16.43
C GLN A 68 -4.00 -6.60 -17.37
N LYS A 69 -3.00 -6.97 -18.16
CA LYS A 69 -3.03 -8.24 -18.88
C LYS A 69 -2.59 -9.38 -17.95
N ASP A 70 -3.10 -10.59 -18.18
CA ASP A 70 -2.81 -11.77 -17.35
C ASP A 70 -1.30 -11.96 -17.11
N PRO A 71 -0.90 -12.40 -15.89
CA PRO A 71 0.49 -12.68 -15.58
C PRO A 71 1.06 -13.71 -16.55
N ILE A 72 2.25 -13.39 -17.09
CA ILE A 72 2.99 -14.24 -18.03
C ILE A 72 3.26 -15.59 -17.35
N GLN A 73 2.83 -16.70 -17.95
CA GLN A 73 3.21 -18.04 -17.49
C GLN A 73 4.74 -18.13 -17.37
N LYS A 74 5.27 -18.80 -16.33
CA LYS A 74 6.70 -18.86 -15.95
C LYS A 74 7.71 -19.22 -17.06
N HIS A 75 7.26 -19.63 -18.24
CA HIS A 75 8.11 -20.12 -19.33
C HIS A 75 9.02 -19.01 -19.89
N GLY A 76 10.34 -19.19 -19.74
CA GLY A 76 11.37 -18.40 -20.44
C GLY A 76 11.97 -17.22 -19.67
N LEU A 77 11.78 -17.19 -18.35
CA LEU A 77 12.22 -16.13 -17.44
C LEU A 77 13.38 -16.51 -16.50
N GLU A 78 13.63 -17.81 -16.34
CA GLU A 78 14.83 -18.28 -15.67
C GLU A 78 16.05 -17.83 -16.49
N PRO A 79 17.05 -17.17 -15.89
CA PRO A 79 18.24 -16.79 -16.61
C PRO A 79 18.97 -18.04 -17.09
N SER A 80 19.48 -17.99 -18.32
CA SER A 80 20.10 -19.16 -18.96
C SER A 80 21.29 -19.74 -18.18
N ASN A 81 21.91 -18.95 -17.30
CA ASN A 81 23.00 -19.35 -16.43
C ASN A 81 22.58 -19.62 -14.97
N ALA A 82 21.29 -19.71 -14.64
CA ALA A 82 20.79 -19.93 -13.27
C ALA A 82 21.46 -21.12 -12.55
N ASN A 83 21.79 -22.17 -13.30
CA ASN A 83 22.41 -23.40 -12.79
C ASN A 83 23.95 -23.38 -12.88
N SER A 84 24.56 -22.28 -13.31
CA SER A 84 26.01 -22.18 -13.48
C SER A 84 26.73 -21.86 -12.15
N PRO A 85 27.99 -22.28 -11.97
CA PRO A 85 28.77 -21.90 -10.80
C PRO A 85 28.92 -20.38 -10.66
N GLU A 86 28.96 -19.64 -11.77
CA GLU A 86 29.05 -18.19 -11.80
C GLU A 86 27.80 -17.54 -11.21
N TYR A 87 26.60 -18.05 -11.54
CA TYR A 87 25.37 -17.56 -10.91
C TYR A 87 25.29 -17.98 -9.45
N ILE A 88 25.45 -19.28 -9.15
CA ILE A 88 25.28 -19.82 -7.79
C ILE A 88 26.22 -19.16 -6.78
N ASN A 89 27.49 -19.00 -7.16
CA ASN A 89 28.54 -18.41 -6.32
C ASN A 89 28.73 -16.90 -6.53
N GLY A 90 28.00 -16.31 -7.48
CA GLY A 90 28.07 -14.89 -7.78
C GLY A 90 27.62 -14.01 -6.62
N SER A 91 28.04 -12.75 -6.66
CA SER A 91 27.55 -11.74 -5.72
C SER A 91 26.04 -11.50 -5.92
N ILE A 92 25.40 -10.78 -4.98
CA ILE A 92 24.01 -10.38 -5.13
C ILE A 92 23.81 -9.57 -6.41
N LEU A 93 24.77 -8.71 -6.76
CA LEU A 93 24.72 -7.91 -7.98
C LEU A 93 24.87 -8.77 -9.25
N ASP A 94 25.73 -9.79 -9.24
CA ASP A 94 25.88 -10.70 -10.38
C ASP A 94 24.59 -11.48 -10.65
N LYS A 95 23.96 -11.97 -9.57
CA LYS A 95 22.66 -12.66 -9.64
C LYS A 95 21.56 -11.74 -10.14
N TYR A 96 21.49 -10.53 -9.58
CA TYR A 96 20.56 -9.49 -10.03
C TYR A 96 20.71 -9.22 -11.52
N ASN A 97 21.93 -8.99 -12.03
CA ASN A 97 22.14 -8.70 -13.45
C ASN A 97 21.72 -9.86 -14.37
N ALA A 98 21.95 -11.11 -13.96
CA ALA A 98 21.48 -12.29 -14.69
C ALA A 98 19.95 -12.37 -14.71
N ASP A 99 19.30 -12.24 -13.54
CA ASP A 99 17.84 -12.26 -13.38
C ASP A 99 17.18 -11.13 -14.18
N GLU A 100 17.74 -9.92 -14.07
CA GLU A 100 17.28 -8.70 -14.73
C GLU A 100 17.29 -8.86 -16.25
N SER A 101 18.37 -9.41 -16.82
CA SER A 101 18.44 -9.63 -18.27
C SER A 101 17.34 -10.57 -18.77
N ALA A 102 17.07 -11.67 -18.04
CA ALA A 102 16.01 -12.60 -18.38
C ALA A 102 14.62 -11.96 -18.23
N TYR A 103 14.41 -11.17 -17.18
CA TYR A 103 13.19 -10.43 -16.94
C TYR A 103 12.88 -9.42 -18.06
N ILE A 104 13.85 -8.58 -18.44
CA ILE A 104 13.72 -7.60 -19.54
C ILE A 104 13.39 -8.28 -20.87
N GLN A 105 14.04 -9.41 -21.19
CA GLN A 105 13.71 -10.18 -22.40
C GLN A 105 12.28 -10.77 -22.36
N GLY A 106 11.80 -11.13 -21.17
CA GLY A 106 10.43 -11.54 -20.93
C GLY A 106 9.43 -10.43 -21.26
N LEU A 107 9.65 -9.24 -20.68
CA LEU A 107 8.83 -8.06 -20.93
C LEU A 107 8.79 -7.71 -22.42
N TYR A 108 9.95 -7.67 -23.08
CA TYR A 108 10.06 -7.39 -24.51
C TYR A 108 9.25 -8.38 -25.37
N ARG A 109 9.41 -9.69 -25.12
CA ARG A 109 8.66 -10.72 -25.85
C ARG A 109 7.17 -10.63 -25.61
N TYR A 110 6.76 -10.28 -24.39
CA TYR A 110 5.36 -10.16 -24.05
C TYR A 110 4.69 -8.94 -24.68
N MET A 111 5.34 -7.79 -24.58
CA MET A 111 4.80 -6.52 -25.06
C MET A 111 4.77 -6.45 -26.59
N PHE A 112 5.84 -6.94 -27.22
CA PHE A 112 6.08 -6.73 -28.65
C PHE A 112 6.13 -8.02 -29.45
N GLY A 113 5.90 -9.19 -28.86
CA GLY A 113 6.03 -10.47 -29.56
C GLY A 113 7.43 -10.76 -30.10
N GLY A 114 8.45 -10.06 -29.58
CA GLY A 114 9.80 -10.05 -30.15
C GLY A 114 9.97 -9.18 -31.40
N ASN A 115 9.01 -8.30 -31.71
CA ASN A 115 9.03 -7.41 -32.86
C ASN A 115 9.84 -6.14 -32.57
N GLU A 116 11.10 -6.15 -32.97
CA GLU A 116 12.01 -5.01 -32.77
C GLU A 116 11.50 -3.73 -33.42
N ALA A 117 10.83 -3.80 -34.58
CA ALA A 117 10.35 -2.61 -35.25
C ALA A 117 9.20 -1.92 -34.47
N GLU A 118 8.33 -2.71 -33.85
CA GLU A 118 7.25 -2.19 -33.01
C GLU A 118 7.78 -1.62 -31.70
N TYR A 119 8.72 -2.33 -31.06
CA TYR A 119 9.42 -1.83 -29.89
C TYR A 119 10.15 -0.50 -30.17
N GLN A 120 10.94 -0.42 -31.24
CA GLN A 120 11.64 0.81 -31.62
C GLN A 120 10.65 1.93 -31.95
N LYS A 121 9.51 1.62 -32.57
CA LYS A 121 8.47 2.62 -32.86
C LYS A 121 7.91 3.22 -31.57
N ASP A 122 7.58 2.42 -30.57
CA ASP A 122 7.03 2.92 -29.31
C ASP A 122 8.10 3.60 -28.43
N LEU A 123 9.31 3.05 -28.41
CA LEU A 123 10.46 3.71 -27.79
C LEU A 123 10.70 5.10 -28.40
N ASN A 124 10.65 5.23 -29.72
CA ASN A 124 10.80 6.52 -30.44
C ASN A 124 9.59 7.46 -30.28
N LYS A 125 8.44 7.02 -29.77
CA LYS A 125 7.38 7.94 -29.35
C LYS A 125 7.73 8.59 -28.02
N ALA A 126 8.27 7.81 -27.08
CA ALA A 126 8.76 8.33 -25.81
C ALA A 126 10.06 9.14 -25.98
N VAL A 127 10.87 8.82 -26.98
CA VAL A 127 12.18 9.41 -27.25
C VAL A 127 12.13 10.26 -28.53
N ASN A 128 12.42 11.57 -28.43
CA ASN A 128 12.89 12.29 -29.62
C ASN A 128 14.38 11.90 -29.85
N PRO A 129 14.76 11.16 -30.90
CA PRO A 129 15.97 10.29 -30.95
C PRO A 129 17.37 10.93 -30.85
N SER A 130 17.50 12.26 -30.82
CA SER A 130 18.80 12.91 -31.12
C SER A 130 19.67 13.29 -29.91
N ALA A 131 19.22 13.14 -28.67
CA ALA A 131 20.09 13.31 -27.50
C ALA A 131 19.51 12.54 -26.31
N ASN A 132 20.37 12.08 -25.41
CA ASN A 132 20.06 11.67 -24.03
C ASN A 132 20.04 10.17 -23.70
N VAL A 133 19.95 9.21 -24.63
CA VAL A 133 19.97 7.77 -24.22
C VAL A 133 21.34 7.35 -23.67
N GLN A 134 22.44 7.67 -24.36
CA GLN A 134 23.78 7.33 -23.86
C GLN A 134 24.13 8.13 -22.60
N GLU A 135 23.73 9.39 -22.53
CA GLU A 135 23.92 10.23 -21.33
C GLU A 135 23.15 9.65 -20.14
N PHE A 136 21.88 9.26 -20.34
CA PHE A 136 21.05 8.58 -19.36
C PHE A 136 21.70 7.27 -18.90
N ASN A 137 22.10 6.39 -19.83
CA ASN A 137 22.71 5.11 -19.48
C ASN A 137 24.03 5.31 -18.72
N ASN A 138 24.85 6.27 -19.12
CA ASN A 138 26.09 6.58 -18.40
C ASN A 138 25.81 7.04 -16.96
N LEU A 139 24.80 7.90 -16.76
CA LEU A 139 24.39 8.35 -15.42
C LEU A 139 23.78 7.21 -14.61
N ALA A 140 22.86 6.44 -15.20
CA ALA A 140 22.22 5.30 -14.56
C ALA A 140 23.25 4.26 -14.09
N ASN A 141 24.22 3.94 -14.94
CA ASN A 141 25.32 3.02 -14.60
C ASN A 141 26.22 3.56 -13.47
N GLN A 142 26.41 4.88 -13.35
CA GLN A 142 27.17 5.48 -12.24
C GLN A 142 26.47 5.32 -10.88
N ILE A 143 25.14 5.15 -10.88
CA ILE A 143 24.32 5.02 -9.66
C ILE A 143 23.57 3.69 -9.56
N ASN A 144 23.98 2.68 -10.35
CA ASN A 144 23.38 1.34 -10.40
C ASN A 144 21.85 1.36 -10.63
N GLN A 145 21.37 2.22 -11.52
CA GLN A 145 19.97 2.28 -11.95
C GLN A 145 19.80 1.62 -13.33
N PRO A 146 18.58 1.16 -13.68
CA PRO A 146 18.31 0.57 -14.99
C PRO A 146 18.66 1.51 -16.14
N GLU A 147 19.18 0.96 -17.23
CA GLU A 147 19.36 1.70 -18.48
C GLU A 147 18.01 2.13 -19.06
N TYR A 148 18.04 3.08 -19.98
CA TYR A 148 16.84 3.70 -20.54
C TYR A 148 15.84 2.68 -21.09
N LYS A 149 16.33 1.72 -21.87
CA LYS A 149 15.50 0.69 -22.52
C LYS A 149 14.82 -0.21 -21.49
N ASP A 150 15.54 -0.54 -20.43
CA ASP A 150 15.06 -1.39 -19.35
C ASP A 150 14.04 -0.64 -18.50
N ALA A 151 14.33 0.63 -18.18
CA ALA A 151 13.38 1.52 -17.52
C ALA A 151 12.08 1.67 -18.32
N PHE A 152 12.17 1.88 -19.64
CA PHE A 152 10.99 1.94 -20.51
C PHE A 152 10.18 0.63 -20.47
N LEU A 153 10.81 -0.54 -20.62
CA LEU A 153 10.12 -1.83 -20.60
C LEU A 153 9.48 -2.13 -19.24
N LYS A 154 10.14 -1.74 -18.16
CA LYS A 154 9.60 -1.78 -16.79
C LYS A 154 8.51 -0.75 -16.54
N ASN A 155 8.23 0.11 -17.52
CA ASN A 155 7.32 1.22 -17.40
C ASN A 155 7.71 2.21 -16.28
N PHE A 156 9.00 2.31 -15.99
CA PHE A 156 9.57 3.32 -15.13
C PHE A 156 9.66 4.65 -15.88
N SER A 157 9.78 5.74 -15.11
CA SER A 157 9.90 7.07 -15.69
C SER A 157 11.20 7.19 -16.50
N VAL A 158 11.10 7.84 -17.65
CA VAL A 158 12.22 8.08 -18.57
C VAL A 158 12.27 9.55 -18.98
N ILE A 159 13.30 9.99 -19.71
CA ILE A 159 13.41 11.38 -20.20
C ILE A 159 13.17 11.47 -21.70
N ASN A 160 12.39 12.46 -22.16
CA ASN A 160 12.23 12.75 -23.58
C ASN A 160 13.44 13.55 -24.13
N GLY A 161 13.40 13.90 -25.42
CA GLY A 161 14.49 14.66 -26.05
C GLY A 161 14.71 16.07 -25.49
N ASP A 162 13.70 16.65 -24.86
CA ASP A 162 13.76 17.96 -24.19
C ASP A 162 14.28 17.86 -22.75
N LYS A 163 14.80 16.70 -22.34
CA LYS A 163 15.24 16.39 -20.97
C LYS A 163 14.11 16.52 -19.94
N LYS A 164 12.87 16.27 -20.35
CA LYS A 164 11.69 16.24 -19.48
C LYS A 164 11.28 14.81 -19.14
N LEU A 165 10.84 14.59 -17.91
CA LEU A 165 10.41 13.30 -17.39
C LEU A 165 9.06 12.90 -18.00
N VAL A 166 9.02 11.72 -18.60
CA VAL A 166 7.82 11.02 -19.07
C VAL A 166 7.49 9.96 -18.03
N LEU A 167 6.35 10.13 -17.37
CA LEU A 167 5.83 9.17 -16.39
C LEU A 167 5.08 8.05 -17.11
N ASN A 168 5.25 6.80 -16.68
CA ASN A 168 4.48 5.66 -17.18
C ASN A 168 4.46 5.61 -18.74
N PRO A 169 5.64 5.56 -19.41
CA PRO A 169 5.75 5.75 -20.86
C PRO A 169 5.04 4.66 -21.68
N VAL A 170 4.82 3.49 -21.08
CA VAL A 170 4.12 2.35 -21.72
C VAL A 170 2.62 2.44 -21.48
N GLY A 171 2.19 3.09 -20.41
CA GLY A 171 0.78 3.26 -20.09
C GLY A 171 0.11 1.93 -19.68
N PHE A 172 0.81 1.01 -19.01
CA PHE A 172 0.26 -0.16 -18.29
C PHE A 172 1.29 -0.83 -17.37
N THR A 173 0.80 -1.44 -16.29
CA THR A 173 1.65 -2.10 -15.29
C THR A 173 1.98 -3.53 -15.72
N LEU A 174 3.27 -3.81 -15.89
CA LEU A 174 3.78 -5.16 -16.11
C LEU A 174 4.47 -5.66 -14.86
N ARG A 175 4.00 -6.79 -14.33
CA ARG A 175 4.62 -7.47 -13.21
C ARG A 175 4.78 -8.93 -13.57
N GLN A 176 5.87 -9.53 -13.08
CA GLN A 176 6.04 -10.96 -13.15
C GLN A 176 6.57 -11.48 -11.82
N GLN A 177 6.18 -12.72 -11.49
CA GLN A 177 6.75 -13.45 -10.37
C GLN A 177 8.26 -13.67 -10.62
N HIS A 178 9.08 -13.60 -9.57
CA HIS A 178 10.48 -13.97 -9.70
C HIS A 178 10.58 -15.46 -10.06
N TRP A 179 11.49 -15.80 -10.96
CA TRP A 179 11.55 -17.13 -11.54
C TRP A 179 11.84 -18.22 -10.49
N ALA A 180 12.56 -17.88 -9.42
CA ALA A 180 12.92 -18.79 -8.33
C ALA A 180 11.93 -18.74 -7.16
N ASP A 181 10.90 -17.88 -7.21
CA ASP A 181 9.91 -17.84 -6.13
C ASP A 181 9.23 -19.20 -6.00
N PRO A 182 9.22 -19.78 -4.78
CA PRO A 182 8.52 -21.03 -4.54
C PRO A 182 7.05 -20.87 -4.92
N THR A 183 6.51 -21.85 -5.63
CA THR A 183 5.07 -21.88 -5.90
C THR A 183 4.32 -21.97 -4.57
N GLY A 184 3.52 -20.95 -4.26
CA GLY A 184 2.78 -20.88 -3.00
C GLY A 184 3.58 -20.33 -1.82
N ASP A 185 4.73 -19.67 -2.05
CA ASP A 185 5.32 -18.81 -1.02
C ASP A 185 4.37 -17.63 -0.75
N THR A 186 3.75 -17.67 0.43
CA THR A 186 2.77 -16.67 0.89
C THR A 186 3.43 -15.53 1.66
N GLY A 187 4.77 -15.54 1.78
CA GLY A 187 5.46 -14.84 2.85
C GLY A 187 5.07 -15.38 4.23
N THR A 188 5.68 -14.85 5.28
CA THR A 188 5.31 -15.12 6.69
C THR A 188 4.35 -14.04 7.19
N ALA A 189 3.29 -13.75 6.44
CA ALA A 189 2.29 -12.77 6.85
C ALA A 189 1.80 -13.13 8.26
N ARG A 190 1.74 -12.12 9.14
CA ARG A 190 1.24 -12.25 10.52
C ARG A 190 2.06 -13.15 11.46
N TYR A 191 3.32 -13.47 11.13
CA TYR A 191 4.21 -14.14 12.08
C TYR A 191 5.07 -13.12 12.83
N VAL A 192 5.21 -13.28 14.16
CA VAL A 192 6.10 -12.46 15.00
C VAL A 192 7.39 -13.23 15.25
N PRO A 193 8.42 -13.17 14.38
CA PRO A 193 9.54 -14.10 14.45
C PRO A 193 10.48 -13.90 15.65
N ASN A 194 10.60 -12.67 16.15
CA ASN A 194 11.52 -12.35 17.25
C ASN A 194 11.09 -11.07 17.99
N GLU A 195 11.82 -10.75 19.06
CA GLU A 195 11.57 -9.57 19.90
C GLU A 195 11.69 -8.24 19.14
N ILE A 196 12.49 -8.17 18.07
CA ILE A 196 12.60 -6.93 17.29
C ILE A 196 11.30 -6.66 16.52
N TYR A 197 10.69 -7.71 15.95
CA TYR A 197 9.38 -7.60 15.32
C TYR A 197 8.28 -7.30 16.33
N LYS A 198 8.31 -7.94 17.51
CA LYS A 198 7.38 -7.61 18.59
C LYS A 198 7.48 -6.14 18.97
N LYS A 199 8.70 -5.63 19.18
CA LYS A 199 8.92 -4.21 19.49
C LYS A 199 8.41 -3.28 18.40
N ALA A 200 8.66 -3.59 17.13
CA ALA A 200 8.13 -2.79 16.02
C ALA A 200 6.60 -2.82 15.99
N LEU A 201 5.99 -3.98 16.24
CA LEU A 201 4.55 -4.16 16.32
C LEU A 201 3.92 -3.30 17.42
N LEU A 202 4.53 -3.27 18.61
CA LEU A 202 4.11 -2.42 19.74
C LEU A 202 4.24 -0.90 19.47
N GLN A 203 4.93 -0.49 18.41
CA GLN A 203 5.13 0.92 18.02
C GLN A 203 4.27 1.32 16.81
N SER A 204 3.42 0.40 16.35
CA SER A 204 2.64 0.51 15.13
C SER A 204 1.17 0.20 15.40
N PHE A 205 0.31 0.74 14.55
CA PHE A 205 -1.14 0.65 14.67
C PHE A 205 -1.76 0.28 13.33
N SER A 206 -2.87 -0.46 13.38
CA SER A 206 -3.87 -0.33 12.32
C SER A 206 -4.70 0.91 12.63
N ILE A 207 -4.70 1.88 11.71
CA ILE A 207 -5.58 3.03 11.79
C ILE A 207 -6.83 2.75 10.95
N LYS A 208 -8.00 3.06 11.49
CA LYS A 208 -9.28 3.00 10.77
C LYS A 208 -10.00 4.34 10.88
N ILE A 209 -10.54 4.84 9.78
CA ILE A 209 -11.29 6.09 9.70
C ILE A 209 -12.66 5.77 9.13
N THR A 210 -13.70 5.99 9.93
CA THR A 210 -15.09 5.80 9.51
C THR A 210 -15.69 7.14 9.14
N THR A 211 -16.21 7.27 7.93
CA THR A 211 -16.95 8.45 7.48
C THR A 211 -18.40 8.09 7.17
N GLU A 212 -19.31 9.04 7.32
CA GLU A 212 -20.72 8.85 6.98
C GLU A 212 -21.27 10.01 6.14
N ASN A 213 -21.96 9.68 5.04
CA ASN A 213 -22.77 10.63 4.27
C ASN A 213 -24.26 10.37 4.50
N LYS A 214 -24.86 11.14 5.42
CA LYS A 214 -26.26 11.03 5.82
C LYS A 214 -27.28 11.16 4.68
N ASN A 215 -26.88 11.72 3.53
CA ASN A 215 -27.76 11.82 2.36
C ASN A 215 -27.96 10.46 1.66
N LEU A 216 -27.18 9.43 2.01
CA LEU A 216 -27.35 8.06 1.55
C LEU A 216 -28.17 7.20 2.51
N LYS A 217 -28.60 7.76 3.64
CA LYS A 217 -29.41 7.04 4.63
C LYS A 217 -30.70 6.52 3.98
N ASP A 218 -31.08 5.30 4.36
CA ASP A 218 -32.26 4.59 3.84
C ASP A 218 -32.24 4.32 2.32
N SER A 219 -31.07 4.44 1.68
CA SER A 219 -30.87 4.10 0.27
C SER A 219 -30.30 2.69 0.05
N LYS A 220 -30.18 2.27 -1.21
CA LYS A 220 -29.49 1.03 -1.59
C LYS A 220 -27.96 1.11 -1.44
N TYR A 221 -27.41 2.30 -1.17
CA TYR A 221 -25.98 2.54 -1.02
C TYR A 221 -25.61 2.68 0.46
N ALA A 222 -24.40 2.24 0.81
CA ALA A 222 -23.92 2.34 2.18
C ALA A 222 -23.71 3.82 2.57
N GLU A 223 -24.27 4.21 3.72
CA GLU A 223 -24.05 5.53 4.32
C GLU A 223 -22.61 5.69 4.82
N GLY A 224 -22.02 4.59 5.32
CA GLY A 224 -20.68 4.56 5.91
C GLY A 224 -19.59 4.12 4.93
N ARG A 225 -18.41 4.71 5.06
CA ARG A 225 -17.16 4.25 4.44
C ARG A 225 -16.10 4.02 5.50
N LEU A 226 -15.26 3.02 5.27
CA LEU A 226 -14.16 2.65 6.15
C LEU A 226 -12.85 2.69 5.37
N ASP A 227 -11.99 3.62 5.75
CA ASP A 227 -10.61 3.66 5.28
C ASP A 227 -9.71 3.07 6.34
N GLN A 228 -8.73 2.28 5.94
CA GLN A 228 -7.83 1.61 6.87
C GLN A 228 -6.39 1.60 6.35
N GLY A 229 -5.44 1.63 7.27
CA GLY A 229 -4.03 1.61 6.92
C GLY A 229 -3.13 1.27 8.09
N THR A 230 -1.84 1.48 7.85
CA THR A 230 -0.79 1.34 8.86
C THR A 230 -0.41 2.70 9.38
N ALA A 231 -0.29 2.83 10.69
CA ALA A 231 0.21 4.02 11.34
C ALA A 231 1.32 3.65 12.33
N TRP A 232 2.17 4.60 12.70
CA TRP A 232 3.25 4.39 13.67
C TRP A 232 3.57 5.65 14.45
N ILE A 233 4.10 5.45 15.65
CA ILE A 233 4.55 6.55 16.51
C ILE A 233 5.74 7.24 15.84
N LEU A 234 5.64 8.55 15.63
CA LEU A 234 6.76 9.40 15.18
C LEU A 234 7.38 10.15 16.36
N ASP A 235 6.55 10.79 17.17
CA ASP A 235 6.98 11.60 18.31
C ASP A 235 5.83 11.84 19.30
N TYR A 236 6.09 12.57 20.38
CA TYR A 236 5.10 12.99 21.38
C TYR A 236 5.45 14.36 21.97
N ALA A 237 4.43 15.03 22.54
CA ALA A 237 4.61 16.25 23.29
C ALA A 237 4.32 16.01 24.78
N ILE A 238 5.29 16.33 25.64
CA ILE A 238 5.15 16.33 27.09
C ILE A 238 5.29 17.76 27.61
N LYS A 239 4.33 18.24 28.41
CA LYS A 239 4.39 19.59 29.01
C LYS A 239 5.01 19.55 30.40
N ASP A 240 5.49 20.70 30.86
CA ASP A 240 6.02 20.85 32.21
C ASP A 240 5.01 20.39 33.27
N GLY A 241 5.42 19.43 34.10
CA GLY A 241 4.60 18.86 35.16
C GLY A 241 3.69 17.68 34.74
N GLU A 242 3.65 17.31 33.45
CA GLU A 242 2.98 16.08 33.01
C GLU A 242 3.82 14.85 33.37
N GLN A 243 3.16 13.78 33.82
CA GLN A 243 3.83 12.52 34.19
C GLN A 243 4.11 11.63 32.96
N TYR A 244 3.36 11.84 31.89
CA TYR A 244 3.45 11.10 30.63
C TYR A 244 2.81 11.95 29.52
N PRO A 245 3.26 11.86 28.25
CA PRO A 245 2.65 12.61 27.16
C PRO A 245 1.22 12.17 26.88
N THR A 246 0.33 13.15 26.70
CA THR A 246 -1.06 12.94 26.30
C THR A 246 -1.31 13.30 24.84
N LYS A 247 -0.33 13.92 24.19
CA LYS A 247 -0.34 14.29 22.78
C LYS A 247 0.71 13.52 22.01
N TRP A 248 0.29 12.87 20.93
CA TRP A 248 1.12 11.97 20.15
C TRP A 248 1.07 12.32 18.68
N TYR A 249 2.22 12.26 18.02
CA TYR A 249 2.37 12.45 16.60
C TYR A 249 2.51 11.09 15.94
N ILE A 250 1.48 10.68 15.23
CA ILE A 250 1.36 9.38 14.59
C ILE A 250 1.41 9.58 13.08
N ALA A 251 2.39 8.95 12.43
CA ALA A 251 2.51 8.98 10.99
C ALA A 251 1.69 7.86 10.35
N THR A 252 1.20 8.09 9.14
CA THR A 252 0.44 7.14 8.32
C THR A 252 0.58 7.53 6.85
N ASN A 253 0.03 6.73 5.94
CA ASN A 253 -0.08 7.09 4.54
C ASN A 253 -1.06 8.27 4.34
N LEU A 254 -0.74 9.16 3.38
CA LEU A 254 -1.57 10.31 3.06
C LEU A 254 -2.92 9.87 2.48
N HIS A 255 -2.94 8.85 1.61
CA HIS A 255 -4.19 8.36 1.02
C HIS A 255 -5.16 7.81 2.07
N VAL A 256 -4.65 7.26 3.18
CA VAL A 256 -5.49 6.76 4.29
C VAL A 256 -6.24 7.91 4.97
N ILE A 257 -5.62 9.08 5.07
CA ILE A 257 -6.22 10.24 5.75
C ILE A 257 -6.94 11.20 4.80
N GLU A 258 -6.91 10.97 3.49
CA GLU A 258 -7.62 11.82 2.52
C GLU A 258 -9.13 11.90 2.84
N LYS A 259 -9.68 10.79 3.33
CA LYS A 259 -11.08 10.69 3.76
C LYS A 259 -11.33 11.20 5.19
N PHE A 260 -10.29 11.60 5.93
CA PHE A 260 -10.44 12.25 7.23
C PHE A 260 -10.98 13.68 7.09
N THR A 261 -12.30 13.80 6.97
CA THR A 261 -12.99 15.07 6.70
C THR A 261 -13.66 15.63 7.95
N LYS A 262 -13.75 16.97 7.99
CA LYS A 262 -14.47 17.75 9.01
C LYS A 262 -15.36 18.81 8.36
N LEU A 263 -16.34 19.29 9.11
CA LEU A 263 -17.07 20.50 8.72
C LEU A 263 -16.15 21.75 8.86
N PRO A 264 -16.39 22.82 8.08
CA PRO A 264 -15.57 24.04 8.13
C PRO A 264 -15.40 24.60 9.55
N GLU A 265 -16.46 24.63 10.35
CA GLU A 265 -16.44 25.14 11.73
C GLU A 265 -15.71 24.24 12.72
N GLN A 266 -15.57 22.95 12.41
CA GLN A 266 -14.78 22.01 13.19
C GLN A 266 -13.29 22.15 12.83
N ALA A 267 -12.97 22.17 11.55
CA ALA A 267 -11.61 22.38 11.05
C ALA A 267 -11.02 23.72 11.52
N ALA A 268 -11.81 24.80 11.53
CA ALA A 268 -11.37 26.10 12.01
C ALA A 268 -10.92 26.11 13.48
N LYS A 269 -11.45 25.19 14.31
CA LYS A 269 -11.05 25.06 15.73
C LYS A 269 -9.73 24.35 15.92
N ASP A 270 -9.30 23.56 14.93
CA ASP A 270 -8.05 22.80 15.04
C ASP A 270 -6.83 23.71 14.99
N ASN A 271 -6.95 24.87 14.32
CA ASN A 271 -5.84 25.75 13.96
C ASN A 271 -4.71 24.97 13.25
N ALA A 272 -5.10 23.96 12.45
CA ALA A 272 -4.20 23.10 11.70
C ALA A 272 -3.88 23.73 10.35
N VAL A 273 -2.64 23.54 9.88
CA VAL A 273 -2.21 23.95 8.54
C VAL A 273 -2.89 23.12 7.46
N TYR A 274 -3.21 21.86 7.78
CA TYR A 274 -3.84 20.91 6.87
C TYR A 274 -5.20 20.47 7.42
N SER A 275 -6.21 20.45 6.55
CA SER A 275 -7.53 19.92 6.88
C SER A 275 -8.26 19.53 5.61
N ASN A 276 -8.91 18.37 5.61
CA ASN A 276 -9.88 18.01 4.57
C ASN A 276 -11.25 18.50 5.04
N ILE A 277 -11.79 19.49 4.34
CA ILE A 277 -13.08 20.10 4.67
C ILE A 277 -14.12 19.59 3.68
N ILE A 278 -15.29 19.23 4.20
CA ILE A 278 -16.46 19.00 3.37
C ILE A 278 -17.67 19.73 3.92
N THR A 279 -18.45 20.34 3.03
CA THR A 279 -19.71 21.00 3.37
C THR A 279 -20.89 20.03 3.24
N GLN A 280 -22.01 20.38 3.89
CA GLN A 280 -23.28 19.64 3.72
C GLN A 280 -23.76 19.65 2.27
N GLU A 281 -23.57 20.77 1.56
CA GLU A 281 -23.93 20.93 0.15
C GLU A 281 -23.11 20.00 -0.75
N GLU A 282 -21.80 19.91 -0.53
CA GLU A 282 -20.93 19.00 -1.29
C GLU A 282 -21.27 17.53 -1.03
N MET A 283 -21.52 17.14 0.22
CA MET A 283 -21.98 15.78 0.55
C MET A 283 -23.29 15.43 -0.16
N LYS A 284 -24.24 16.38 -0.17
CA LYS A 284 -25.52 16.18 -0.87
C LYS A 284 -25.30 16.07 -2.37
N LYS A 285 -24.51 16.96 -2.97
CA LYS A 285 -24.19 16.94 -4.41
C LYS A 285 -23.57 15.60 -4.84
N ARG A 286 -22.62 15.07 -4.06
CA ARG A 286 -21.99 13.77 -4.34
C ARG A 286 -23.00 12.62 -4.24
N ALA A 287 -23.87 12.64 -3.21
CA ALA A 287 -24.94 11.66 -3.07
C ALA A 287 -25.95 11.73 -4.23
N ASP A 288 -26.38 12.94 -4.64
CA ASP A 288 -27.26 13.14 -5.80
C ASP A 288 -26.65 12.58 -7.09
N GLU A 289 -25.34 12.74 -7.31
CA GLU A 289 -24.66 12.17 -8.48
C GLU A 289 -24.61 10.64 -8.44
N VAL A 290 -24.43 10.02 -7.26
CA VAL A 290 -24.54 8.56 -7.09
C VAL A 290 -25.95 8.07 -7.45
N PHE A 291 -27.00 8.76 -7.00
CA PHE A 291 -28.38 8.41 -7.37
C PHE A 291 -28.61 8.52 -8.88
N LYS A 292 -28.24 9.66 -9.47
CA LYS A 292 -28.39 9.93 -10.90
C LYS A 292 -27.63 8.92 -11.77
N THR A 293 -26.38 8.63 -11.46
CA THR A 293 -25.57 7.66 -12.21
C THR A 293 -26.07 6.23 -12.00
N GLY A 294 -26.58 5.91 -10.80
CA GLY A 294 -27.18 4.61 -10.50
C GLY A 294 -28.49 4.37 -11.24
N GLU A 295 -29.36 5.39 -11.36
CA GLU A 295 -30.56 5.31 -12.19
C GLU A 295 -30.21 5.09 -13.67
N ALA A 296 -29.17 5.76 -14.17
CA ALA A 296 -28.69 5.57 -15.53
C ALA A 296 -28.13 4.16 -15.75
N LEU A 297 -27.40 3.61 -14.77
CA LEU A 297 -26.90 2.23 -14.81
C LEU A 297 -28.04 1.21 -14.81
N ASP A 298 -29.02 1.39 -13.92
CA ASP A 298 -30.19 0.51 -13.82
C ASP A 298 -31.01 0.51 -15.13
N ALA A 299 -31.15 1.68 -15.78
CA ALA A 299 -31.87 1.83 -17.05
C ALA A 299 -31.21 1.06 -18.21
N GLU A 300 -29.88 0.92 -18.20
CA GLU A 300 -29.13 0.20 -19.24
C GLU A 300 -28.99 -1.31 -18.93
N TYR A 301 -29.20 -1.75 -17.68
CA TYR A 301 -29.00 -3.13 -17.26
C TYR A 301 -29.97 -4.12 -17.95
N GLN A 302 -31.28 -3.91 -17.84
CA GLN A 302 -32.26 -4.85 -18.39
C GLN A 302 -32.17 -4.98 -19.92
N PRO A 303 -32.06 -3.89 -20.71
CA PRO A 303 -31.86 -4.01 -22.16
C PRO A 303 -30.59 -4.77 -22.54
N THR A 304 -29.50 -4.58 -21.78
CA THR A 304 -28.23 -5.30 -21.99
C THR A 304 -28.39 -6.79 -21.70
N PHE A 305 -29.05 -7.14 -20.59
CA PHE A 305 -29.34 -8.51 -20.21
C PHE A 305 -30.21 -9.22 -21.25
N ASP A 306 -31.28 -8.57 -21.72
CA ASP A 306 -32.22 -9.13 -22.69
C ASP A 306 -31.54 -9.39 -24.05
N LEU A 307 -30.74 -8.44 -24.55
CA LEU A 307 -30.02 -8.60 -25.82
C LEU A 307 -28.95 -9.70 -25.74
N ASN A 308 -28.21 -9.79 -24.63
CA ASN A 308 -27.24 -10.87 -24.43
C ASN A 308 -27.93 -12.24 -24.35
N THR A 309 -29.06 -12.33 -23.65
CA THR A 309 -29.85 -13.57 -23.58
C THR A 309 -30.35 -13.99 -24.96
N LYS A 310 -30.90 -13.04 -25.73
CA LYS A 310 -31.37 -13.29 -27.10
C LYS A 310 -30.22 -13.71 -28.04
N ALA A 311 -29.05 -13.09 -27.94
CA ALA A 311 -27.88 -13.50 -28.72
C ALA A 311 -27.47 -14.95 -28.41
N ARG A 312 -27.49 -15.36 -27.13
CA ARG A 312 -27.21 -16.74 -26.72
C ARG A 312 -28.26 -17.74 -27.23
N GLU A 313 -29.54 -17.39 -27.19
CA GLU A 313 -30.61 -18.21 -27.76
C GLU A 313 -30.45 -18.40 -29.29
N ILE A 314 -30.07 -17.34 -30.00
CA ILE A 314 -29.79 -17.38 -31.44
C ILE A 314 -28.54 -18.22 -31.73
N ALA A 315 -27.48 -18.08 -30.95
CA ALA A 315 -26.28 -18.92 -31.05
C ALA A 315 -26.62 -20.41 -30.85
N ALA A 316 -27.44 -20.73 -29.84
CA ALA A 316 -27.86 -22.10 -29.57
C ALA A 316 -28.70 -22.69 -30.71
N LYS A 317 -29.48 -21.86 -31.43
CA LYS A 317 -30.36 -22.30 -32.52
C LYS A 317 -29.67 -22.40 -33.88
N TYR A 318 -28.79 -21.45 -34.22
CA TYR A 318 -28.23 -21.30 -35.57
C TYR A 318 -26.70 -21.43 -35.63
N GLY A 319 -26.03 -21.47 -34.48
CA GLY A 319 -24.58 -21.48 -34.35
C GLY A 319 -23.96 -20.08 -34.36
N GLU A 320 -22.80 -19.93 -33.71
CA GLU A 320 -22.08 -18.65 -33.56
C GLU A 320 -21.55 -18.06 -34.88
N LYS A 321 -21.56 -18.83 -35.97
CA LYS A 321 -21.17 -18.35 -37.30
C LYS A 321 -22.36 -17.87 -38.14
N SER A 322 -23.58 -17.98 -37.64
CA SER A 322 -24.77 -17.58 -38.39
C SER A 322 -24.84 -16.05 -38.52
N PRO A 323 -25.33 -15.52 -39.66
CA PRO A 323 -25.55 -14.08 -39.82
C PRO A 323 -26.48 -13.50 -38.74
N GLU A 324 -27.48 -14.26 -38.29
CA GLU A 324 -28.43 -13.86 -37.25
C GLU A 324 -27.74 -13.68 -35.89
N PHE A 325 -26.81 -14.58 -35.54
CA PHE A 325 -26.03 -14.43 -34.32
C PHE A 325 -25.12 -13.21 -34.40
N GLN A 326 -24.42 -13.01 -35.52
CA GLN A 326 -23.53 -11.86 -35.70
C GLN A 326 -24.29 -10.52 -35.58
N GLU A 327 -25.49 -10.42 -36.14
CA GLU A 327 -26.35 -9.23 -35.98
C GLU A 327 -26.82 -9.06 -34.52
N ALA A 328 -27.22 -10.15 -33.86
CA ALA A 328 -27.65 -10.09 -32.46
C ALA A 328 -26.51 -9.72 -31.51
N LEU A 329 -25.31 -10.25 -31.75
CA LEU A 329 -24.09 -9.94 -31.02
C LEU A 329 -23.72 -8.47 -31.19
N GLN A 330 -23.73 -7.93 -32.41
CA GLN A 330 -23.43 -6.52 -32.65
C GLN A 330 -24.39 -5.58 -31.88
N LYS A 331 -25.68 -5.93 -31.80
CA LYS A 331 -26.66 -5.17 -31.00
C LYS A 331 -26.38 -5.29 -29.50
N ALA A 332 -26.05 -6.49 -29.03
CA ALA A 332 -25.70 -6.73 -27.63
C ALA A 332 -24.41 -5.99 -27.23
N GLU A 333 -23.38 -5.99 -28.08
CA GLU A 333 -22.12 -5.27 -27.87
C GLU A 333 -22.34 -3.75 -27.83
N ALA A 334 -23.07 -3.19 -28.79
CA ALA A 334 -23.37 -1.76 -28.82
C ALA A 334 -24.15 -1.30 -27.56
N GLN A 335 -25.06 -2.14 -27.08
CA GLN A 335 -25.79 -1.89 -25.84
C GLN A 335 -24.90 -2.09 -24.60
N GLY A 336 -24.05 -3.13 -24.59
CA GLY A 336 -23.05 -3.39 -23.56
C GLY A 336 -22.09 -2.22 -23.37
N GLN A 337 -21.65 -1.56 -24.45
CA GLN A 337 -20.82 -0.35 -24.37
C GLN A 337 -21.52 0.81 -23.64
N LYS A 338 -22.84 0.95 -23.77
CA LYS A 338 -23.60 1.97 -23.00
C LYS A 338 -23.66 1.60 -21.52
N TRP A 339 -23.91 0.33 -21.22
CA TRP A 339 -23.91 -0.16 -19.84
C TRP A 339 -22.55 0.01 -19.18
N GLU A 340 -21.45 -0.36 -19.84
CA GLU A 340 -20.08 -0.16 -19.34
C GLU A 340 -19.77 1.32 -19.09
N LYS A 341 -20.21 2.21 -19.99
CA LYS A 341 -20.05 3.66 -19.80
C LYS A 341 -20.86 4.15 -18.58
N ALA A 342 -22.10 3.69 -18.42
CA ALA A 342 -22.93 4.04 -17.27
C ALA A 342 -22.35 3.48 -15.97
N LYS A 343 -21.82 2.25 -16.00
CA LYS A 343 -21.15 1.60 -14.89
C LYS A 343 -19.92 2.38 -14.47
N LYS A 344 -19.02 2.71 -15.40
CA LYS A 344 -17.83 3.52 -15.10
C LYS A 344 -18.17 4.86 -14.47
N ALA A 345 -19.21 5.54 -14.96
CA ALA A 345 -19.67 6.80 -14.37
C ALA A 345 -20.24 6.61 -12.94
N HIS A 346 -20.97 5.52 -12.70
CA HIS A 346 -21.52 5.20 -11.39
C HIS A 346 -20.43 4.79 -10.39
N ASP A 347 -19.48 3.97 -10.81
CA ASP A 347 -18.32 3.57 -9.99
C ASP A 347 -17.50 4.80 -9.58
N GLN A 348 -17.21 5.71 -10.53
CA GLN A 348 -16.55 6.98 -10.20
C GLN A 348 -17.33 7.81 -9.18
N ALA A 349 -18.66 7.90 -9.33
CA ALA A 349 -19.50 8.62 -8.37
C ALA A 349 -19.47 7.96 -6.97
N LEU A 350 -19.40 6.63 -6.91
CA LEU A 350 -19.28 5.88 -5.66
C LEU A 350 -17.89 6.05 -5.01
N GLU A 351 -16.82 6.18 -5.78
CA GLU A 351 -15.46 6.47 -5.28
C GLU A 351 -15.34 7.90 -4.76
N ASP A 352 -15.98 8.84 -5.46
CA ASP A 352 -16.03 10.25 -5.11
C ASP A 352 -16.90 10.51 -3.87
N ILE A 353 -17.73 9.54 -3.45
CA ILE A 353 -18.51 9.68 -2.23
C ILE A 353 -17.56 9.89 -1.05
N THR A 354 -17.90 10.87 -0.22
CA THR A 354 -17.23 11.06 1.05
C THR A 354 -18.24 11.58 2.05
N GLY A 355 -18.03 11.19 3.30
CA GLY A 355 -18.86 11.60 4.42
C GLY A 355 -18.15 12.59 5.32
N LEU A 356 -18.71 12.79 6.52
CA LEU A 356 -18.01 13.35 7.67
C LEU A 356 -17.40 12.23 8.50
N THR A 357 -16.17 12.43 8.98
CA THR A 357 -15.57 11.49 9.95
C THR A 357 -16.46 11.38 11.20
N LYS A 358 -16.69 10.14 11.64
CA LYS A 358 -17.44 9.81 12.86
C LYS A 358 -16.59 9.19 13.94
N ASP A 359 -15.64 8.36 13.54
CA ASP A 359 -14.86 7.53 14.44
C ASP A 359 -13.49 7.30 13.81
N ILE A 360 -12.44 7.50 14.62
CA ILE A 360 -11.09 7.10 14.28
C ILE A 360 -10.68 6.02 15.28
N GLN A 361 -10.17 4.89 14.79
CA GLN A 361 -9.69 3.80 15.63
C GLN A 361 -8.19 3.64 15.44
N LEU A 362 -7.47 3.44 16.54
CA LEU A 362 -6.13 2.88 16.54
C LEU A 362 -6.24 1.48 17.15
N ILE A 363 -5.89 0.46 16.37
CA ILE A 363 -5.79 -0.92 16.83
C ILE A 363 -4.32 -1.24 17.04
N HIS A 364 -3.98 -1.63 18.26
CA HIS A 364 -2.61 -1.72 18.74
C HIS A 364 -2.37 -3.07 19.38
N TYR A 365 -1.26 -3.73 19.06
CA TYR A 365 -0.86 -4.93 19.78
C TYR A 365 -0.29 -4.58 21.14
N ASN A 366 -0.58 -5.40 22.15
CA ASN A 366 -0.15 -5.16 23.53
C ASN A 366 0.95 -6.13 23.97
N GLY A 367 1.43 -5.97 25.21
CA GLY A 367 2.52 -6.77 25.78
C GLY A 367 2.28 -8.29 25.79
N GLU A 368 1.02 -8.73 25.69
CA GLU A 368 0.62 -10.15 25.66
C GLU A 368 0.93 -10.82 24.31
N THR A 369 1.23 -10.06 23.24
CA THR A 369 1.62 -10.63 21.95
C THR A 369 2.91 -11.45 22.08
N GLN A 370 2.87 -12.70 21.63
CA GLN A 370 3.98 -13.65 21.80
C GLN A 370 4.91 -13.65 20.58
N VAL A 371 6.21 -13.77 20.83
CA VAL A 371 7.19 -14.14 19.80
C VAL A 371 6.97 -15.60 19.40
N GLY A 372 7.17 -15.88 18.11
CA GLY A 372 6.92 -17.17 17.49
C GLY A 372 5.44 -17.46 17.26
N ALA A 373 4.55 -16.49 17.44
CA ALA A 373 3.11 -16.64 17.19
C ALA A 373 2.73 -16.24 15.77
N GLU A 374 1.78 -16.98 15.21
CA GLU A 374 0.98 -16.57 14.06
C GLU A 374 -0.22 -15.78 14.59
N LEU A 375 -0.43 -14.57 14.07
CA LEU A 375 -1.48 -13.66 14.47
C LEU A 375 -2.70 -13.84 13.57
N ASP A 376 -3.90 -13.68 14.16
CA ASP A 376 -5.14 -13.58 13.40
C ASP A 376 -5.28 -12.19 12.77
N GLU A 377 -6.43 -11.89 12.17
CA GLU A 377 -6.80 -10.53 11.80
C GLU A 377 -6.69 -9.61 13.03
N THR A 378 -6.16 -8.41 12.82
CA THR A 378 -5.79 -7.48 13.90
C THR A 378 -6.98 -7.11 14.80
N ASP A 379 -8.20 -7.09 14.28
CA ASP A 379 -9.41 -6.82 15.06
C ASP A 379 -10.08 -8.07 15.67
N LYS A 380 -9.46 -9.24 15.51
CA LYS A 380 -9.91 -10.53 16.08
C LYS A 380 -8.92 -11.11 17.09
N VAL A 381 -7.67 -10.68 17.07
CA VAL A 381 -6.62 -11.19 17.97
C VAL A 381 -6.75 -10.61 19.38
N LYS A 382 -6.70 -11.47 20.41
CA LYS A 382 -6.87 -11.07 21.82
C LYS A 382 -5.83 -10.09 22.34
N SER A 383 -4.62 -10.17 21.78
CA SER A 383 -3.52 -9.30 22.16
C SER A 383 -3.53 -7.98 21.38
N ALA A 384 -4.64 -7.60 20.75
CA ALA A 384 -4.82 -6.30 20.13
C ALA A 384 -5.96 -5.55 20.82
N ASP A 385 -5.68 -4.30 21.18
CA ASP A 385 -6.58 -3.37 21.82
C ASP A 385 -7.04 -2.31 20.82
N ILE A 386 -8.30 -1.90 20.89
CA ILE A 386 -8.93 -0.91 20.00
C ILE A 386 -9.18 0.36 20.81
N PHE A 387 -8.56 1.45 20.38
CA PHE A 387 -8.70 2.78 20.95
C PHE A 387 -9.50 3.66 20.00
N ARG A 388 -10.59 4.27 20.48
CA ARG A 388 -11.47 5.12 19.67
C ARG A 388 -11.27 6.59 19.99
N PHE A 389 -11.31 7.42 18.96
CA PHE A 389 -11.12 8.87 19.06
C PHE A 389 -12.24 9.59 18.32
N ASP A 390 -12.74 10.65 18.94
CA ASP A 390 -13.58 11.63 18.27
C ASP A 390 -12.75 12.42 17.24
N PRO A 391 -13.34 12.85 16.11
CA PRO A 391 -12.64 13.69 15.14
C PRO A 391 -12.03 14.97 15.74
N SER A 392 -12.59 15.51 16.83
CA SER A 392 -12.03 16.67 17.53
C SER A 392 -10.73 16.40 18.28
N GLN A 393 -10.40 15.12 18.54
CA GLN A 393 -9.15 14.71 19.20
C GLN A 393 -8.00 14.51 18.21
N VAL A 394 -8.26 14.57 16.90
CA VAL A 394 -7.26 14.25 15.87
C VAL A 394 -7.09 15.43 14.92
N LYS A 395 -5.85 15.77 14.57
CA LYS A 395 -5.52 16.86 13.63
C LYS A 395 -4.48 16.42 12.62
N ILE A 396 -4.58 16.89 11.38
CA ILE A 396 -3.50 16.73 10.40
C ILE A 396 -2.50 17.85 10.63
N VAL A 397 -1.32 17.53 11.15
CA VAL A 397 -0.26 18.53 11.40
C VAL A 397 0.73 18.62 10.26
N TYR A 398 0.82 17.57 9.43
CA TYR A 398 1.61 17.56 8.22
C TYR A 398 0.97 16.65 7.17
N ALA A 399 1.02 17.08 5.92
CA ALA A 399 0.76 16.25 4.75
C ALA A 399 1.91 16.43 3.77
N GLY A 400 2.43 15.33 3.21
CA GLY A 400 3.53 15.32 2.26
C GLY A 400 3.13 15.85 0.88
N VAL A 401 2.52 17.02 0.78
CA VAL A 401 2.10 17.66 -0.46
C VAL A 401 2.93 18.91 -0.72
N ASN A 402 3.31 19.16 -1.98
CA ASN A 402 4.06 20.35 -2.39
C ASN A 402 5.29 20.61 -1.48
N PHE A 403 6.14 19.60 -1.34
CA PHE A 403 7.26 19.57 -0.39
C PHE A 403 8.64 19.72 -1.08
N LEU A 404 8.69 19.67 -2.41
CA LEU A 404 9.91 19.91 -3.20
C LEU A 404 10.11 21.40 -3.46
N ASN A 405 11.36 21.76 -3.76
CA ASN A 405 11.71 23.12 -4.17
C ASN A 405 11.47 23.39 -5.67
N SER A 406 10.83 22.47 -6.37
CA SER A 406 10.60 22.50 -7.82
C SER A 406 9.23 21.89 -8.13
N SER A 407 8.51 22.48 -9.07
CA SER A 407 7.16 22.01 -9.44
C SER A 407 7.23 21.00 -10.59
N PRO A 408 6.33 20.00 -10.65
CA PRO A 408 6.24 19.05 -11.77
C PRO A 408 6.18 19.73 -13.15
N LYS A 409 5.58 20.91 -13.29
CA LYS A 409 5.59 21.67 -14.56
C LYS A 409 6.99 21.98 -15.08
N ASP A 410 7.98 22.06 -14.19
CA ASP A 410 9.35 22.44 -14.51
C ASP A 410 10.18 21.24 -15.01
N TYR A 411 9.75 20.00 -14.76
CA TYR A 411 10.51 18.81 -15.13
C TYR A 411 9.71 17.73 -15.85
N LEU A 412 8.37 17.71 -15.78
CA LEU A 412 7.53 16.79 -16.55
C LEU A 412 7.40 17.21 -18.02
N ALA A 413 7.15 16.23 -18.88
CA ALA A 413 6.86 16.45 -20.29
C ALA A 413 5.60 17.31 -20.47
N SER A 414 5.56 18.14 -21.51
CA SER A 414 4.50 19.14 -21.72
C SER A 414 3.11 18.55 -21.96
N ASP A 415 3.05 17.30 -22.39
CA ASP A 415 1.85 16.49 -22.62
C ASP A 415 1.46 15.64 -21.41
N SER A 416 2.24 15.65 -20.33
CA SER A 416 1.88 14.96 -19.08
C SER A 416 0.58 15.55 -18.52
N PRO A 417 -0.42 14.70 -18.19
CA PRO A 417 -1.65 15.16 -17.56
C PRO A 417 -1.41 15.65 -16.12
N TYR A 418 -0.25 15.32 -15.54
CA TYR A 418 0.10 15.63 -14.16
C TYR A 418 0.96 16.89 -14.01
N LYS A 419 1.33 17.56 -15.11
CA LYS A 419 2.26 18.71 -15.07
C LYS A 419 1.75 19.90 -14.25
N GLU A 420 0.43 20.08 -14.16
CA GLU A 420 -0.20 21.18 -13.41
C GLU A 420 -0.50 20.77 -11.95
N LEU A 421 -0.25 19.52 -11.58
CA LEU A 421 -0.34 19.06 -10.21
C LEU A 421 1.00 19.30 -9.52
N GLU A 422 0.98 19.51 -8.20
CA GLU A 422 2.20 19.47 -7.38
C GLU A 422 2.43 18.05 -6.87
N GLU A 423 3.66 17.73 -6.48
CA GLU A 423 4.02 16.39 -6.02
C GLU A 423 3.40 16.03 -4.66
N MET A 424 3.29 14.72 -4.43
CA MET A 424 2.96 14.17 -3.13
C MET A 424 3.93 13.03 -2.75
N ALA A 425 4.30 13.00 -1.48
CA ALA A 425 4.79 11.82 -0.80
C ALA A 425 3.60 11.27 0.00
N ASP A 426 3.38 9.96 -0.08
CA ASP A 426 2.27 9.31 0.59
C ASP A 426 2.53 9.17 2.10
N ILE A 427 2.61 10.31 2.78
CA ILE A 427 2.86 10.44 4.20
C ILE A 427 2.03 11.57 4.77
N ALA A 428 1.42 11.33 5.92
CA ALA A 428 0.78 12.33 6.75
C ALA A 428 1.17 12.12 8.22
N ILE A 429 1.15 13.20 8.99
CA ILE A 429 1.36 13.16 10.43
C ILE A 429 0.10 13.70 11.10
N LEU A 430 -0.44 12.89 12.00
CA LEU A 430 -1.63 13.19 12.79
C LEU A 430 -1.21 13.50 14.23
N GLU A 431 -1.70 14.60 14.81
CA GLU A 431 -1.68 14.80 16.26
C GLU A 431 -2.93 14.13 16.85
N PHE A 432 -2.73 13.17 17.76
CA PHE A 432 -3.76 12.57 18.59
C PHE A 432 -3.69 13.15 20.00
N ASP A 433 -4.82 13.64 20.49
CA ASP A 433 -5.00 14.06 21.88
C ASP A 433 -5.78 12.99 22.65
N PHE A 434 -5.09 12.30 23.55
CA PHE A 434 -5.67 11.22 24.36
C PHE A 434 -6.61 11.75 25.45
N SER A 435 -6.61 13.05 25.72
CA SER A 435 -7.58 13.65 26.64
C SER A 435 -8.96 13.69 26.01
N ASN A 436 -10.00 13.49 26.83
CA ASN A 436 -11.38 13.60 26.41
C ASN A 436 -12.21 14.40 27.43
N SER A 437 -13.37 14.89 26.99
CA SER A 437 -14.23 15.74 27.82
C SER A 437 -14.93 15.00 28.96
N THR A 438 -14.95 13.66 28.93
CA THR A 438 -15.68 12.83 29.90
C THR A 438 -14.80 12.35 31.06
N ASN A 439 -13.47 12.49 30.96
CA ASN A 439 -12.49 11.92 31.89
C ASN A 439 -12.69 10.42 32.14
N LYS A 440 -13.24 9.69 31.15
CA LYS A 440 -13.37 8.24 31.17
C LYS A 440 -12.71 7.69 29.92
N TYR A 441 -11.68 6.89 30.11
CA TYR A 441 -10.87 6.38 29.02
C TYR A 441 -11.15 4.90 28.82
N VAL A 442 -11.78 4.58 27.69
CA VAL A 442 -12.26 3.22 27.38
C VAL A 442 -11.49 2.70 26.19
N TYR A 443 -11.06 1.45 26.29
CA TYR A 443 -10.56 0.69 25.15
C TYR A 443 -11.34 -0.62 25.02
N GLU A 444 -11.33 -1.18 23.81
CA GLU A 444 -12.04 -2.39 23.47
C GLU A 444 -11.04 -3.52 23.16
N ARG A 445 -11.31 -4.74 23.62
CA ARG A 445 -10.56 -5.94 23.23
C ARG A 445 -11.48 -6.92 22.49
N PRO A 446 -11.01 -7.61 21.44
CA PRO A 446 -11.80 -8.65 20.79
C PRO A 446 -12.19 -9.78 21.75
N ASN A 447 -13.48 -10.12 21.78
CA ASN A 447 -14.00 -11.28 22.51
C ASN A 447 -14.09 -12.47 21.56
N THR A 448 -13.06 -13.32 21.56
CA THR A 448 -13.00 -14.49 20.66
C THR A 448 -14.06 -15.56 20.94
N THR A 449 -14.80 -15.47 22.05
CA THR A 449 -15.86 -16.43 22.39
C THR A 449 -17.19 -16.01 21.78
N THR A 450 -17.45 -14.70 21.70
CA THR A 450 -18.75 -14.16 21.25
C THR A 450 -18.67 -13.40 19.94
N ASN A 451 -17.49 -13.27 19.33
CA ASN A 451 -17.22 -12.37 18.20
C ASN A 451 -17.63 -10.90 18.46
N GLY A 452 -17.65 -10.51 19.74
CA GLY A 452 -17.93 -9.14 20.18
C GLY A 452 -16.68 -8.43 20.69
N VAL A 453 -16.88 -7.40 21.53
CA VAL A 453 -15.78 -6.69 22.21
C VAL A 453 -16.00 -6.68 23.72
N ILE A 454 -14.90 -6.72 24.47
CA ILE A 454 -14.84 -6.47 25.92
C ILE A 454 -14.42 -5.01 26.10
N ARG A 455 -15.11 -4.26 26.95
CA ARG A 455 -14.76 -2.86 27.27
C ARG A 455 -14.06 -2.79 28.59
N GLU A 456 -12.90 -2.16 28.59
CA GLU A 456 -12.08 -1.92 29.77
C GLU A 456 -11.94 -0.41 29.98
N THR A 457 -11.78 0.02 31.23
CA THR A 457 -11.68 1.44 31.59
C THR A 457 -10.36 1.71 32.32
N ILE A 458 -9.73 2.85 32.00
CA ILE A 458 -8.58 3.39 32.71
C ILE A 458 -8.99 4.75 33.28
N ASP A 459 -8.70 4.97 34.56
CA ASP A 459 -9.23 6.11 35.32
C ASP A 459 -8.53 7.44 35.05
N ASN A 460 -7.34 7.43 34.41
CA ASN A 460 -6.59 8.64 34.12
C ASN A 460 -5.96 8.61 32.73
N VAL A 461 -5.81 9.81 32.16
CA VAL A 461 -5.31 10.00 30.78
C VAL A 461 -3.87 9.54 30.61
N TYR A 462 -3.03 9.68 31.63
CA TYR A 462 -1.61 9.34 31.55
C TYR A 462 -1.42 7.83 31.42
N ASP A 463 -2.12 7.05 32.24
CA ASP A 463 -2.10 5.59 32.18
C ASP A 463 -2.77 5.08 30.90
N TYR A 464 -3.82 5.76 30.42
CA TYR A 464 -4.46 5.41 29.15
C TYR A 464 -3.52 5.63 27.97
N ALA A 465 -2.89 6.80 27.88
CA ALA A 465 -1.89 7.09 26.85
C ALA A 465 -0.67 6.17 26.96
N ARG A 466 -0.19 5.88 28.18
CA ARG A 466 0.89 4.92 28.42
C ARG A 466 0.54 3.54 27.91
N TYR A 467 -0.66 3.04 28.23
CA TYR A 467 -1.12 1.73 27.79
C TYR A 467 -1.25 1.67 26.27
N ALA A 468 -1.92 2.64 25.66
CA ALA A 468 -2.15 2.69 24.21
C ALA A 468 -0.87 2.88 23.38
N THR A 469 0.22 3.35 23.99
CA THR A 469 1.51 3.54 23.33
C THR A 469 2.57 2.54 23.78
N ALA A 470 2.18 1.48 24.48
CA ALA A 470 3.10 0.48 25.06
C ALA A 470 4.24 1.09 25.89
N ASP A 471 3.99 2.20 26.59
CA ASP A 471 4.99 2.94 27.37
C ASP A 471 6.16 3.48 26.53
N PHE A 472 5.92 3.80 25.24
CA PHE A 472 6.95 4.28 24.31
C PHE A 472 7.76 5.48 24.82
N ALA A 473 7.14 6.39 25.57
CA ALA A 473 7.84 7.57 26.08
C ALA A 473 8.78 7.27 27.27
N ASN A 474 8.73 6.06 27.83
CA ASN A 474 9.67 5.60 28.83
C ASN A 474 10.97 5.12 28.14
N PRO A 475 12.13 5.75 28.42
CA PRO A 475 13.41 5.33 27.85
C PRO A 475 13.80 3.88 28.17
N GLU A 476 13.31 3.33 29.28
CA GLU A 476 13.60 1.95 29.72
C GLU A 476 12.77 0.89 28.96
N SER A 477 11.72 1.28 28.24
CA SER A 477 10.88 0.37 27.45
C SER A 477 11.66 -0.32 26.32
N GLY A 478 12.74 0.32 25.86
CA GLY A 478 13.48 -0.09 24.66
C GLY A 478 12.67 0.04 23.37
N LEU A 479 11.57 0.81 23.39
CA LEU A 479 10.75 1.20 22.25
C LEU A 479 11.08 2.64 21.84
N THR A 480 12.12 2.81 21.03
CA THR A 480 12.60 4.14 20.62
C THR A 480 12.91 4.19 19.13
N SER A 481 12.17 3.44 18.32
CA SER A 481 12.42 3.41 16.88
C SER A 481 12.20 4.80 16.32
N LYS A 482 13.14 5.27 15.52
CA LYS A 482 13.04 6.53 14.78
C LYS A 482 13.27 6.27 13.31
N PRO A 483 12.67 7.08 12.41
CA PRO A 483 13.05 7.06 11.01
C PRO A 483 14.56 7.15 10.85
N ALA A 484 15.13 6.39 9.92
CA ALA A 484 16.55 6.46 9.64
C ALA A 484 16.90 7.89 9.16
N PRO A 485 17.89 8.57 9.78
CA PRO A 485 18.31 9.91 9.36
C PRO A 485 19.23 9.87 8.14
N TYR A 486 19.24 8.76 7.41
CA TYR A 486 20.12 8.49 6.28
C TYR A 486 19.36 7.75 5.20
N ASP A 487 19.82 7.94 3.96
CA ASP A 487 19.39 7.15 2.83
C ASP A 487 19.97 5.72 2.91
N LEU A 488 19.12 4.72 2.71
CA LEU A 488 19.53 3.31 2.83
C LEU A 488 20.59 2.95 1.80
N TYR A 489 20.47 3.45 0.57
CA TYR A 489 21.42 3.16 -0.48
C TYR A 489 22.82 3.69 -0.12
N SER A 490 22.91 4.88 0.46
CA SER A 490 24.16 5.47 0.95
C SER A 490 24.85 4.66 2.06
N LYS A 491 24.09 3.84 2.80
CA LYS A 491 24.58 3.00 3.89
C LYS A 491 24.61 1.51 3.55
N PHE A 492 24.28 1.14 2.31
CA PHE A 492 24.11 -0.24 1.90
C PHE A 492 25.35 -1.08 2.23
N ASP A 493 26.52 -0.72 1.69
CA ASP A 493 27.75 -1.49 1.88
C ASP A 493 28.19 -1.56 3.35
N GLU A 494 28.06 -0.45 4.07
CA GLU A 494 28.37 -0.37 5.50
C GLU A 494 27.50 -1.37 6.27
N LEU A 495 26.18 -1.32 6.11
CA LEU A 495 25.23 -2.19 6.80
C LEU A 495 25.31 -3.66 6.33
N ASN A 496 25.70 -3.90 5.08
CA ASN A 496 25.90 -5.26 4.56
C ASN A 496 27.17 -5.91 5.13
N SER A 497 28.21 -5.11 5.35
CA SER A 497 29.50 -5.59 5.89
C SER A 497 29.43 -5.87 7.39
N GLN A 498 28.58 -5.13 8.12
CA GLN A 498 28.30 -5.38 9.51
C GLN A 498 27.49 -6.66 9.68
N THR A 499 27.71 -7.38 10.77
CA THR A 499 27.03 -8.65 11.02
C THR A 499 26.51 -8.73 12.44
N LEU A 500 25.35 -9.35 12.60
CA LEU A 500 24.79 -9.73 13.90
C LEU A 500 24.60 -11.24 13.98
N LEU A 501 24.29 -11.73 15.17
CA LEU A 501 23.94 -13.12 15.42
C LEU A 501 22.41 -13.23 15.53
N ALA A 502 21.77 -13.98 14.62
CA ALA A 502 20.35 -14.30 14.69
C ALA A 502 20.15 -15.81 14.56
N ASP A 503 19.41 -16.41 15.49
CA ASP A 503 19.20 -17.87 15.58
C ASP A 503 20.50 -18.68 15.49
N GLY A 504 21.55 -18.17 16.14
CA GLY A 504 22.89 -18.79 16.13
C GLY A 504 23.65 -18.65 14.80
N LYS A 505 23.10 -17.95 13.80
CA LYS A 505 23.74 -17.70 12.51
C LYS A 505 24.23 -16.26 12.42
N LYS A 506 25.46 -16.10 11.92
CA LYS A 506 26.02 -14.78 11.60
C LYS A 506 25.39 -14.30 10.29
N VAL A 507 24.73 -13.15 10.34
CA VAL A 507 23.96 -12.59 9.22
C VAL A 507 24.32 -11.12 9.04
N PRO A 508 24.31 -10.58 7.81
CA PRO A 508 24.48 -9.15 7.58
C PRO A 508 23.44 -8.33 8.35
N LEU A 509 23.87 -7.22 8.94
CA LEU A 509 23.02 -6.32 9.72
C LEU A 509 21.87 -5.75 8.87
N MET A 510 22.14 -5.50 7.58
CA MET A 510 21.10 -5.11 6.61
C MET A 510 19.92 -6.09 6.54
N ARG A 511 20.11 -7.38 6.83
CA ARG A 511 19.01 -8.37 6.84
C ARG A 511 18.07 -8.24 8.05
N TYR A 512 18.41 -7.40 9.03
CA TYR A 512 17.69 -7.29 10.30
C TYR A 512 17.36 -5.85 10.73
N ASN A 513 18.02 -4.84 10.16
CA ASN A 513 17.78 -3.42 10.52
C ASN A 513 16.57 -2.78 9.83
N PHE A 514 15.94 -3.47 8.88
CA PHE A 514 14.74 -2.97 8.19
C PHE A 514 13.58 -3.87 8.52
N ILE A 515 12.80 -3.44 9.50
CA ILE A 515 11.53 -4.08 9.83
C ILE A 515 10.45 -3.19 9.27
N ALA A 516 9.75 -3.69 8.27
CA ALA A 516 8.47 -3.14 7.87
C ALA A 516 7.39 -3.91 8.62
N VAL A 517 6.68 -3.23 9.52
CA VAL A 517 5.41 -3.71 10.04
C VAL A 517 4.32 -3.00 9.27
N GLY A 518 3.45 -3.78 8.65
CA GLY A 518 2.25 -3.28 7.97
C GLY A 518 1.04 -4.03 8.48
N PHE A 519 -0.10 -3.36 8.45
CA PHE A 519 -1.42 -3.91 8.71
C PHE A 519 -2.18 -3.96 7.38
N PRO A 520 -1.79 -4.86 6.44
CA PRO A 520 -2.49 -4.99 5.17
C PRO A 520 -3.91 -5.49 5.41
N VAL A 521 -4.80 -5.18 4.47
CA VAL A 521 -6.16 -5.73 4.52
C VAL A 521 -6.09 -7.24 4.28
N ALA A 522 -6.50 -7.98 5.30
CA ALA A 522 -6.44 -9.43 5.42
C ALA A 522 -7.07 -10.26 4.27
N TYR A 523 -7.85 -9.66 3.36
CA TYR A 523 -8.59 -10.42 2.35
C TYR A 523 -7.67 -11.03 1.28
N THR A 524 -6.54 -10.39 0.96
CA THR A 524 -5.57 -10.92 -0.01
C THR A 524 -4.85 -12.17 0.50
N ASP A 525 -4.78 -12.35 1.82
CA ASP A 525 -4.19 -13.54 2.46
C ASP A 525 -5.02 -14.81 2.14
N ASN A 526 -6.33 -14.66 1.95
CA ASN A 526 -7.25 -15.77 1.62
C ASN A 526 -7.42 -16.01 0.10
N PHE A 527 -7.25 -14.99 -0.75
CA PHE A 527 -7.27 -15.18 -2.22
C PHE A 527 -6.22 -16.19 -2.69
N LEU A 528 -5.11 -16.33 -1.95
CA LEU A 528 -4.06 -17.29 -2.26
C LEU A 528 -4.38 -18.72 -1.77
N ARG A 529 -5.12 -18.87 -0.65
CA ARG A 529 -5.63 -20.17 -0.17
C ARG A 529 -6.75 -20.72 -1.05
N GLU A 530 -7.59 -19.83 -1.58
CA GLU A 530 -8.69 -20.20 -2.46
C GLU A 530 -8.30 -20.29 -3.94
N SER A 531 -7.05 -20.05 -4.34
CA SER A 531 -6.58 -20.36 -5.72
C SER A 531 -6.57 -21.87 -6.07
N LYS A 532 -7.07 -22.72 -5.16
CA LYS A 532 -7.67 -24.03 -5.49
C LYS A 532 -9.09 -23.93 -6.05
N TYR A 533 -9.59 -22.74 -6.41
CA TYR A 533 -10.63 -22.59 -7.41
C TYR A 533 -10.07 -23.23 -8.64
N GLN A 534 -10.60 -24.42 -8.92
CA GLN A 534 -10.37 -25.14 -10.15
C GLN A 534 -10.39 -24.11 -11.27
N TYR A 535 -9.27 -24.04 -11.98
CA TYR A 535 -9.22 -23.45 -13.29
C TYR A 535 -10.32 -24.18 -14.07
N ASP A 536 -11.49 -23.56 -14.16
CA ASP A 536 -12.58 -24.07 -14.96
C ASP A 536 -12.12 -23.89 -16.40
N GLU A 537 -11.46 -24.93 -16.93
CA GLU A 537 -10.98 -25.01 -18.30
C GLU A 537 -12.11 -24.74 -19.33
N GLY A 538 -13.38 -24.68 -18.87
CA GLY A 538 -14.55 -24.32 -19.65
C GLY A 538 -14.59 -22.89 -20.20
N LYS A 539 -13.77 -21.93 -19.72
CA LYS A 539 -13.79 -20.55 -20.25
C LYS A 539 -12.83 -20.27 -21.41
N LYS A 540 -12.22 -21.29 -22.02
CA LYS A 540 -11.39 -21.12 -23.25
C LYS A 540 -12.18 -20.93 -24.55
N LYS A 541 -13.50 -20.76 -24.50
CA LYS A 541 -14.30 -20.33 -25.65
C LYS A 541 -15.42 -19.39 -25.21
N LEU A 542 -15.18 -18.09 -25.33
CA LEU A 542 -16.13 -17.07 -25.75
C LEU A 542 -15.36 -16.09 -26.63
#